data_AF-A0A8C8AF71-F1
#
_entry.id   AF-A0A8C8AF71-F1
#
_cell.length_a   1.000
_cell.length_b   1.000
_cell.length_c   1.000
_cell.angle_alpha   90.00
_cell.angle_beta   90.00
_cell.angle_gamma   90.00
#
_symmetry.space_group_name_H-M   'P 1'
#
loop_
_entity.id
_entity.type
_entity.pdbx_description
1 polymer ?
#
loop_
_entity_poly.entity_id
_entity_poly.type
_entity_poly.pdbx_seq_one_letter_code
_entity_poly.pdbx_strand_id
1 'polypeptide(L)'
;MRMQFWREAVEDIYCDNPPHQPVATELWRAVKRHNLTKMWFMKIIDEREKNLDDRAYRNIQELETYAENTQSALLYLTLETLGVRDIHADHAASHIGKAQGIVTCLRATPYHSARQKVFLPMDICMLHGVSQDDFIRGKQEKNVRDVIYDIASQAHIHLEHARSFSKKVPVKAYPAFFCTVALDDYLYNIRKVDFNIFHPSLQKKSTLLPLHLYIRSWKKTY
;
A
#
# COMPACT_ATOMS: atom_id res chain seq x y z
N MET A 1 -12.12 7.26 19.47
CA MET A 1 -12.49 8.69 19.29
C MET A 1 -12.24 9.18 17.86
N ARG A 2 -11.04 9.04 17.27
CA ARG A 2 -10.78 9.53 15.90
C ARG A 2 -11.35 8.66 14.76
N MET A 3 -11.35 7.33 14.88
CA MET A 3 -11.94 6.43 13.86
C MET A 3 -13.46 6.50 13.87
N GLN A 4 -14.07 6.51 15.05
CA GLN A 4 -15.53 6.70 15.21
C GLN A 4 -16.02 8.01 14.56
N PHE A 5 -15.29 9.11 14.76
CA PHE A 5 -15.59 10.37 14.07
C PHE A 5 -15.62 10.20 12.54
N TRP A 6 -14.62 9.54 11.95
CA TRP A 6 -14.60 9.34 10.50
C TRP A 6 -15.68 8.38 10.01
N ARG A 7 -16.06 7.40 10.83
CA ARG A 7 -17.19 6.51 10.55
C ARG A 7 -18.49 7.31 10.43
N GLU A 8 -18.79 8.11 11.45
CA GLU A 8 -19.95 9.01 11.46
C GLU A 8 -19.90 10.03 10.33
N ALA A 9 -18.73 10.65 10.10
CA ALA A 9 -18.55 11.60 9.01
C ALA A 9 -18.86 10.98 7.64
N VAL A 10 -18.44 9.73 7.39
CA VAL A 10 -18.78 9.02 6.14
C VAL A 10 -20.28 8.73 6.09
N GLU A 11 -20.90 8.25 7.16
CA GLU A 11 -22.37 8.07 7.21
C GLU A 11 -23.11 9.37 6.84
N ASP A 12 -22.74 10.47 7.49
CA ASP A 12 -23.31 11.80 7.29
C ASP A 12 -23.12 12.34 5.86
N ILE A 13 -21.94 12.11 5.26
CA ILE A 13 -21.65 12.47 3.86
C ILE A 13 -22.64 11.77 2.91
N TYR A 14 -22.95 10.49 3.14
CA TYR A 14 -23.89 9.74 2.30
C TYR A 14 -25.36 10.08 2.59
N CYS A 15 -25.64 10.77 3.71
CA CYS A 15 -26.94 11.33 4.08
C CYS A 15 -27.10 12.81 3.69
N ASP A 16 -26.21 13.37 2.86
CA ASP A 16 -26.24 14.77 2.43
C ASP A 16 -26.07 15.81 3.55
N ASN A 17 -25.42 15.43 4.65
CA ASN A 17 -25.20 16.29 5.80
C ASN A 17 -23.72 16.27 6.24
N PRO A 18 -22.75 16.63 5.38
CA PRO A 18 -21.33 16.51 5.72
C PRO A 18 -20.99 17.36 6.95
N PRO A 19 -20.17 16.85 7.89
CA PRO A 19 -19.67 17.64 9.01
C PRO A 19 -18.98 18.93 8.53
N HIS A 20 -19.05 19.98 9.35
CA HIS A 20 -18.42 21.28 9.08
C HIS A 20 -16.89 21.24 9.23
N GLN A 21 -16.23 20.39 8.44
CA GLN A 21 -14.79 20.25 8.34
C GLN A 21 -14.38 20.28 6.86
N PRO A 22 -13.36 21.07 6.45
CA PRO A 22 -12.99 21.23 5.05
C PRO A 22 -12.79 19.92 4.29
N VAL A 23 -12.14 18.93 4.92
CA VAL A 23 -11.89 17.62 4.30
C VAL A 23 -13.19 16.85 4.06
N ALA A 24 -14.12 16.86 5.03
CA ALA A 24 -15.41 16.18 4.89
C ALA A 24 -16.29 16.85 3.82
N THR A 25 -16.26 18.19 3.75
CA THR A 25 -16.98 18.95 2.72
C THR A 25 -16.47 18.65 1.31
N GLU A 26 -15.15 18.63 1.09
CA GLU A 26 -14.60 18.29 -0.23
C GLU A 26 -14.82 16.81 -0.56
N LEU A 27 -14.73 15.92 0.43
CA LEU A 27 -15.03 14.51 0.24
C LEU A 27 -16.50 14.32 -0.19
N TRP A 28 -17.45 15.00 0.43
CA TRP A 28 -18.86 15.00 0.01
C TRP A 28 -19.05 15.44 -1.44
N ARG A 29 -18.39 16.53 -1.86
CA ARG A 29 -18.41 16.97 -3.27
C ARG A 29 -17.86 15.89 -4.20
N ALA A 30 -16.77 15.23 -3.82
CA ALA A 30 -16.18 14.15 -4.61
C ALA A 30 -17.10 12.93 -4.69
N VAL A 31 -17.71 12.51 -3.56
CA VAL A 31 -18.71 11.43 -3.52
C VAL A 31 -19.86 11.72 -4.48
N LYS A 32 -20.42 12.94 -4.44
CA LYS A 32 -21.51 13.34 -5.33
C LYS A 32 -21.10 13.39 -6.79
N ARG A 33 -19.93 13.96 -7.08
CA ARG A 33 -19.45 14.13 -8.46
C ARG A 33 -19.09 12.81 -9.13
N HIS A 34 -18.51 11.87 -8.39
CA HIS A 34 -17.95 10.64 -8.95
C HIS A 34 -18.74 9.38 -8.58
N ASN A 35 -19.81 9.50 -7.79
CA ASN A 35 -20.61 8.38 -7.30
C ASN A 35 -19.73 7.30 -6.63
N LEU A 36 -18.92 7.76 -5.67
CA LEU A 36 -17.94 6.92 -4.98
C LEU A 36 -18.64 5.92 -4.06
N THR A 37 -18.13 4.70 -4.01
CA THR A 37 -18.75 3.60 -3.27
C THR A 37 -18.42 3.68 -1.77
N LYS A 38 -19.46 3.82 -0.94
CA LYS A 38 -19.36 3.94 0.53
C LYS A 38 -18.56 2.82 1.18
N MET A 39 -18.77 1.59 0.70
CA MET A 39 -18.13 0.39 1.23
C MET A 39 -16.61 0.53 1.29
N TRP A 40 -15.96 1.16 0.31
CA TRP A 40 -14.50 1.29 0.29
C TRP A 40 -13.99 2.20 1.40
N PHE A 41 -14.69 3.30 1.69
CA PHE A 41 -14.37 4.16 2.84
C PHE A 41 -14.53 3.41 4.17
N MET A 42 -15.64 2.70 4.32
CA MET A 42 -15.91 1.94 5.54
C MET A 42 -14.88 0.83 5.76
N LYS A 43 -14.48 0.10 4.70
CA LYS A 43 -13.39 -0.88 4.78
C LYS A 43 -12.08 -0.29 5.28
N ILE A 44 -11.69 0.89 4.79
CA ILE A 44 -10.47 1.57 5.24
C ILE A 44 -10.56 1.91 6.73
N ILE A 45 -11.71 2.43 7.18
CA ILE A 45 -11.94 2.80 8.58
C ILE A 45 -11.92 1.56 9.47
N ASP A 46 -12.65 0.50 9.10
CA ASP A 46 -12.72 -0.77 9.83
C ASP A 46 -11.34 -1.39 10.01
N GLU A 47 -10.56 -1.46 8.93
CA GLU A 47 -9.24 -2.08 8.96
C GLU A 47 -8.25 -1.25 9.80
N ARG A 48 -8.32 0.08 9.72
CA ARG A 48 -7.50 0.98 10.54
C ARG A 48 -7.86 0.92 12.01
N GLU A 49 -9.15 0.76 12.33
CA GLU A 49 -9.63 0.59 13.70
C GLU A 49 -9.16 -0.72 14.32
N LYS A 50 -9.25 -1.83 13.58
CA LYS A 50 -8.72 -3.14 14.02
C LYS A 50 -7.22 -3.13 14.27
N ASN A 51 -6.48 -2.28 13.57
CA ASN A 51 -5.03 -2.20 13.63
C ASN A 51 -4.50 -1.20 14.68
N LEU A 52 -5.38 -0.55 15.47
CA LEU A 52 -4.97 0.42 16.51
C LEU A 52 -4.11 -0.18 17.64
N ASP A 53 -4.21 -1.49 17.87
CA ASP A 53 -3.43 -2.21 18.87
C ASP A 53 -1.98 -2.49 18.42
N ASP A 54 -1.59 -2.06 17.21
CA ASP A 54 -0.25 -2.24 16.66
C ASP A 54 0.24 -3.71 16.73
N ARG A 55 -0.66 -4.66 16.48
CA ARG A 55 -0.31 -6.09 16.48
C ARG A 55 0.54 -6.44 15.26
N ALA A 56 1.56 -7.27 15.46
CA ALA A 56 2.33 -7.83 14.37
C ALA A 56 1.48 -8.81 13.54
N TYR A 57 1.71 -8.86 12.23
CA TYR A 57 1.03 -9.81 11.35
C TYR A 57 1.52 -11.23 11.61
N ARG A 58 0.59 -12.17 11.74
CA ARG A 58 0.92 -13.59 11.95
C ARG A 58 1.55 -14.20 10.72
N ASN A 59 1.05 -13.82 9.54
CA ASN A 59 1.51 -14.31 8.26
C ASN A 59 1.42 -13.25 7.16
N ILE A 60 1.99 -13.57 6.00
CA ILE A 60 1.95 -12.66 4.84
C ILE A 60 0.50 -12.40 4.37
N GLN A 61 -0.40 -13.37 4.48
CA GLN A 61 -1.80 -13.20 4.07
C GLN A 61 -2.55 -12.16 4.92
N GLU A 62 -2.20 -12.01 6.20
CA GLU A 62 -2.77 -10.97 7.06
C GLU A 62 -2.30 -9.58 6.62
N LEU A 63 -1.02 -9.44 6.26
CA LEU A 63 -0.48 -8.20 5.68
C LEU A 63 -1.14 -7.88 4.32
N GLU A 64 -1.33 -8.88 3.47
CA GLU A 64 -2.06 -8.71 2.21
C GLU A 64 -3.53 -8.32 2.41
N THR A 65 -4.20 -8.90 3.40
CA THR A 65 -5.60 -8.58 3.74
C THR A 65 -5.71 -7.14 4.23
N TYR A 66 -4.79 -6.72 5.11
CA TYR A 66 -4.69 -5.34 5.55
C TYR A 66 -4.45 -4.38 4.36
N ALA A 67 -3.55 -4.74 3.45
CA ALA A 67 -3.26 -3.96 2.26
C ALA A 67 -4.44 -3.87 1.30
N GLU A 68 -5.21 -4.95 1.14
CA GLU A 68 -6.43 -4.98 0.32
C GLU A 68 -7.50 -4.04 0.87
N ASN A 69 -7.75 -4.11 2.19
CA ASN A 69 -8.78 -3.29 2.84
C ASN A 69 -8.36 -1.82 3.01
N THR A 70 -7.09 -1.47 2.79
CA THR A 70 -6.59 -0.09 2.90
C THR A 70 -6.11 0.49 1.57
N GLN A 71 -5.04 -0.06 0.99
CA GLN A 71 -4.41 0.47 -0.22
C GLN A 71 -5.23 0.13 -1.47
N SER A 72 -5.71 -1.11 -1.62
CA SER A 72 -6.55 -1.47 -2.78
C SER A 72 -7.90 -0.74 -2.72
N ALA A 73 -8.52 -0.62 -1.54
CA ALA A 73 -9.72 0.18 -1.32
C ALA A 73 -9.57 1.63 -1.81
N LEU A 74 -8.41 2.26 -1.57
CA LEU A 74 -8.11 3.60 -2.08
C LEU A 74 -7.93 3.63 -3.60
N LEU A 75 -7.34 2.59 -4.19
CA LEU A 75 -7.22 2.46 -5.64
C LEU A 75 -8.58 2.25 -6.32
N TYR A 76 -9.50 1.48 -5.73
CA TYR A 76 -10.87 1.35 -6.24
C TYR A 76 -11.59 2.71 -6.27
N LEU A 77 -11.49 3.48 -5.18
CA LEU A 77 -12.02 4.86 -5.15
C LEU A 77 -11.35 5.75 -6.21
N THR A 78 -10.05 5.59 -6.43
CA THR A 78 -9.32 6.34 -7.46
C THR A 78 -9.81 5.97 -8.87
N LEU A 79 -10.04 4.69 -9.15
CA LEU A 79 -10.66 4.25 -10.41
C LEU A 79 -12.07 4.83 -10.60
N GLU A 80 -12.87 4.87 -9.54
CA GLU A 80 -14.20 5.50 -9.57
C GLU A 80 -14.12 7.00 -9.86
N THR A 81 -13.16 7.73 -9.29
CA THR A 81 -12.93 9.14 -9.64
C THR A 81 -12.56 9.34 -11.11
N LEU A 82 -11.82 8.39 -11.70
CA LEU A 82 -11.50 8.37 -13.11
C LEU A 82 -12.68 7.88 -13.97
N GLY A 83 -13.82 7.50 -13.36
CA GLY A 83 -14.97 6.93 -14.05
C GLY A 83 -14.65 5.62 -14.74
N VAL A 84 -13.81 4.78 -14.13
CA VAL A 84 -13.49 3.42 -14.57
C VAL A 84 -14.21 2.43 -13.65
N ARG A 85 -15.04 1.58 -14.26
CA ARG A 85 -15.68 0.43 -13.59
C ARG A 85 -15.45 -0.79 -14.47
N ASP A 86 -14.33 -1.47 -14.26
CA ASP A 86 -13.85 -2.55 -15.11
C ASP A 86 -13.19 -3.63 -14.24
N ILE A 87 -13.60 -4.89 -14.43
CA ILE A 87 -13.16 -6.00 -13.60
C ILE A 87 -11.64 -6.26 -13.71
N HIS A 88 -11.03 -6.00 -14.87
CA HIS A 88 -9.59 -6.17 -15.04
C HIS A 88 -8.82 -5.02 -14.37
N ALA A 89 -9.36 -3.80 -14.40
CA ALA A 89 -8.82 -2.68 -13.62
C ALA A 89 -8.91 -2.97 -12.12
N ASP A 90 -10.02 -3.56 -11.64
CA ASP A 90 -10.17 -3.92 -10.22
C ASP A 90 -9.18 -5.03 -9.81
N HIS A 91 -8.99 -6.07 -10.63
CA HIS A 91 -7.97 -7.09 -10.37
C HIS A 91 -6.55 -6.51 -10.34
N ALA A 92 -6.22 -5.60 -11.26
CA ALA A 92 -4.94 -4.89 -11.25
C ALA A 92 -4.79 -4.03 -9.99
N ALA A 93 -5.83 -3.28 -9.60
CA ALA A 93 -5.85 -2.45 -8.40
C ALA A 93 -5.65 -3.27 -7.13
N SER A 94 -6.28 -4.44 -7.01
CA SER A 94 -6.10 -5.36 -5.87
C SER A 94 -4.63 -5.74 -5.70
N HIS A 95 -3.99 -6.21 -6.77
CA HIS A 95 -2.60 -6.62 -6.72
C HIS A 95 -1.65 -5.45 -6.48
N ILE A 96 -1.87 -4.29 -7.11
CA ILE A 96 -1.06 -3.09 -6.87
C ILE A 96 -1.20 -2.62 -5.42
N GLY A 97 -2.41 -2.62 -4.87
CA GLY A 97 -2.66 -2.22 -3.49
C GLY A 97 -1.96 -3.14 -2.49
N LYS A 98 -2.00 -4.47 -2.72
CA LYS A 98 -1.23 -5.43 -1.92
C LYS A 98 0.28 -5.20 -1.99
N ALA A 99 0.82 -5.03 -3.21
CA ALA A 99 2.24 -4.69 -3.39
C ALA A 99 2.62 -3.39 -2.66
N GLN A 100 1.76 -2.36 -2.75
CA GLN A 100 1.96 -1.09 -2.07
C GLN A 100 1.96 -1.23 -0.55
N GLY A 101 1.06 -2.05 0.01
CA GLY A 101 1.02 -2.34 1.44
C GLY A 101 2.27 -3.05 1.93
N ILE A 102 2.72 -4.09 1.21
CA ILE A 102 3.94 -4.83 1.54
C ILE A 102 5.17 -3.91 1.48
N VAL A 103 5.34 -3.15 0.40
CA VAL A 103 6.46 -2.19 0.26
C VAL A 103 6.41 -1.11 1.34
N THR A 104 5.21 -0.64 1.71
CA THR A 104 5.06 0.34 2.80
C THR A 104 5.51 -0.25 4.13
N CYS A 105 5.13 -1.50 4.44
CA CYS A 105 5.57 -2.22 5.63
C CYS A 105 7.11 -2.36 5.67
N LEU A 106 7.71 -2.81 4.56
CA LEU A 106 9.17 -2.89 4.43
C LEU A 106 9.83 -1.55 4.68
N ARG A 107 9.43 -0.51 3.93
CA ARG A 107 10.03 0.83 4.04
C ARG A 107 9.90 1.44 5.44
N ALA A 108 8.82 1.13 6.15
CA ALA A 108 8.58 1.62 7.50
C ALA A 108 9.35 0.84 8.58
N THR A 109 9.96 -0.30 8.25
CA THR A 109 10.67 -1.15 9.21
C THR A 109 11.73 -0.40 10.01
N PRO A 110 12.67 0.37 9.41
CA PRO A 110 13.67 1.10 10.20
C PRO A 110 13.05 2.13 11.17
N TYR A 111 11.96 2.78 10.76
CA TYR A 111 11.26 3.77 11.58
C TYR A 111 10.55 3.12 12.79
N HIS A 112 9.95 1.96 12.59
CA HIS A 112 9.26 1.20 13.63
C HIS A 112 10.24 0.50 14.57
N SER A 113 11.33 -0.08 14.04
CA SER A 113 12.37 -0.73 14.83
C SER A 113 13.01 0.24 15.83
N ALA A 114 13.27 1.49 15.40
CA ALA A 114 13.76 2.56 16.28
C ALA A 114 12.77 2.91 17.43
N ARG A 115 11.51 2.47 17.33
CA ARG A 115 10.45 2.64 18.34
C ARG A 115 10.06 1.32 19.01
N GLN A 116 10.94 0.31 18.95
CA GLN A 116 10.71 -1.00 19.55
C GLN A 116 9.47 -1.73 18.99
N LYS A 117 9.12 -1.47 17.71
CA LYS A 117 7.98 -2.09 17.03
C LYS A 117 8.42 -2.77 15.73
N VAL A 118 7.85 -3.92 15.43
CA VAL A 118 8.11 -4.67 14.19
C VAL A 118 6.79 -5.19 13.65
N PHE A 119 6.49 -4.87 12.39
CA PHE A 119 5.25 -5.25 11.71
C PHE A 119 5.49 -6.20 10.54
N LEU A 120 6.60 -6.93 10.54
CA LEU A 120 6.88 -7.92 9.51
C LEU A 120 6.08 -9.22 9.79
N PRO A 121 5.69 -9.97 8.75
CA PRO A 121 5.04 -11.28 8.90
C PRO A 121 5.87 -12.24 9.76
N MET A 122 5.27 -12.72 10.85
CA MET A 122 5.97 -13.55 11.83
C MET A 122 6.30 -14.96 11.33
N ASP A 123 5.48 -15.53 10.45
CA ASP A 123 5.76 -16.80 9.77
C ASP A 123 7.07 -16.80 8.99
N ILE A 124 7.34 -15.73 8.21
CA ILE A 124 8.57 -15.57 7.44
C ILE A 124 9.76 -15.32 8.37
N CYS A 125 9.59 -14.49 9.41
CA CYS A 125 10.62 -14.31 10.42
C CYS A 125 11.02 -15.66 11.08
N MET A 126 10.03 -16.47 11.46
CA MET A 126 10.25 -17.79 12.05
C MET A 126 10.92 -18.77 11.08
N LEU A 127 10.54 -18.74 9.80
CA LEU A 127 11.13 -19.59 8.76
C LEU A 127 12.66 -19.42 8.68
N HIS A 128 13.15 -18.19 8.87
CA HIS A 128 14.58 -17.86 8.83
C HIS A 128 15.24 -17.82 10.23
N GLY A 129 14.52 -18.18 11.29
CA GLY A 129 15.03 -18.14 12.66
C GLY A 129 15.37 -16.73 13.15
N VAL A 130 14.66 -15.72 12.64
CA VAL A 130 14.85 -14.30 12.98
C VAL A 130 13.78 -13.85 13.96
N SER A 131 14.19 -13.22 15.05
CA SER A 131 13.31 -12.63 16.05
C SER A 131 13.00 -11.16 15.74
N GLN A 132 11.96 -10.61 16.38
CA GLN A 132 11.69 -9.17 16.30
C GLN A 132 12.83 -8.32 16.89
N ASP A 133 13.50 -8.83 17.92
CA ASP A 133 14.64 -8.14 18.57
C ASP A 133 15.82 -7.96 17.59
N ASP A 134 16.02 -8.89 16.66
CA ASP A 134 17.05 -8.76 15.62
C ASP A 134 16.83 -7.52 14.73
N PHE A 135 15.56 -7.23 14.38
CA PHE A 135 15.20 -6.01 13.66
C PHE A 135 15.32 -4.76 14.54
N ILE A 136 14.89 -4.85 15.81
CA ILE A 136 14.99 -3.73 16.76
C ILE A 136 16.45 -3.31 16.98
N ARG A 137 17.37 -4.28 17.07
CA ARG A 137 18.82 -4.05 17.18
C ARG A 137 19.47 -3.65 15.86
N GLY A 138 18.73 -3.65 14.75
CA GLY A 138 19.25 -3.29 13.43
C GLY A 138 20.26 -4.30 12.89
N LYS A 139 20.12 -5.59 13.22
CA LYS A 139 21.00 -6.64 12.68
C LYS A 139 20.88 -6.72 11.16
N GLN A 140 21.99 -7.06 10.51
CA GLN A 140 22.12 -7.11 9.04
C GLN A 140 22.66 -8.46 8.56
N GLU A 141 22.50 -9.48 9.41
CA GLU A 141 22.92 -10.86 9.13
C GLU A 141 22.16 -11.44 7.93
N LYS A 142 22.67 -12.53 7.35
CA LYS A 142 22.11 -13.13 6.13
C LYS A 142 20.64 -13.53 6.32
N ASN A 143 20.29 -14.19 7.43
CA ASN A 143 18.93 -14.57 7.78
C ASN A 143 17.96 -13.36 7.80
N VAL A 144 18.37 -12.21 8.36
CA VAL A 144 17.55 -10.98 8.36
C VAL A 144 17.29 -10.51 6.93
N ARG A 145 18.32 -10.57 6.07
CA ARG A 145 18.20 -10.19 4.65
C ARG A 145 17.33 -11.18 3.87
N ASP A 146 17.41 -12.47 4.19
CA ASP A 146 16.58 -13.52 3.60
C ASP A 146 15.08 -13.31 3.94
N VAL A 147 14.74 -12.88 5.17
CA VAL A 147 13.36 -12.48 5.53
C VAL A 147 12.85 -11.33 4.65
N ILE A 148 13.68 -10.29 4.49
CA ILE A 148 13.33 -9.11 3.68
C ILE A 148 13.22 -9.49 2.20
N TYR A 149 14.06 -10.40 1.72
CA TYR A 149 13.99 -10.95 0.37
C TYR A 149 12.66 -11.65 0.11
N ASP A 150 12.21 -12.53 1.00
CA ASP A 150 10.95 -13.27 0.81
C ASP A 150 9.75 -12.33 0.79
N ILE A 151 9.70 -11.36 1.72
CA ILE A 151 8.61 -10.37 1.78
C ILE A 151 8.63 -9.47 0.54
N ALA A 152 9.80 -8.99 0.11
CA ALA A 152 9.93 -8.16 -1.09
C ALA A 152 9.56 -8.93 -2.36
N SER A 153 9.83 -10.24 -2.40
CA SER A 153 9.46 -11.12 -3.50
C SER A 153 7.93 -11.23 -3.64
N GLN A 154 7.18 -11.28 -2.53
CA GLN A 154 5.71 -11.27 -2.58
C GLN A 154 5.16 -9.97 -3.17
N ALA A 155 5.73 -8.81 -2.81
CA ALA A 155 5.38 -7.54 -3.44
C ALA A 155 5.65 -7.54 -4.95
N HIS A 156 6.80 -8.09 -5.37
CA HIS A 156 7.16 -8.19 -6.78
C HIS A 156 6.20 -9.09 -7.57
N ILE A 157 5.84 -10.26 -7.03
CA ILE A 157 4.88 -11.19 -7.65
C ILE A 157 3.53 -10.50 -7.88
N HIS A 158 3.05 -9.72 -6.91
CA HIS A 158 1.83 -8.94 -7.09
C HIS A 158 1.93 -7.90 -8.21
N LEU A 159 3.05 -7.19 -8.34
CA LEU A 159 3.23 -6.25 -9.45
C LEU A 159 3.21 -6.96 -10.82
N GLU A 160 3.86 -8.13 -10.92
CA GLU A 160 3.85 -8.92 -12.15
C GLU A 160 2.44 -9.44 -12.48
N HIS A 161 1.69 -9.90 -11.48
CA HIS A 161 0.28 -10.27 -11.66
C HIS A 161 -0.57 -9.08 -12.12
N ALA A 162 -0.41 -7.90 -11.53
CA ALA A 162 -1.12 -6.69 -11.96
C ALA A 162 -0.83 -6.32 -13.42
N ARG A 163 0.42 -6.52 -13.87
CA ARG A 163 0.87 -6.26 -15.25
C ARG A 163 0.36 -7.29 -16.24
N SER A 164 0.10 -8.52 -15.81
CA SER A 164 -0.51 -9.54 -16.67
C SER A 164 -1.89 -9.11 -17.21
N PHE A 165 -2.58 -8.20 -16.51
CA PHE A 165 -3.86 -7.62 -16.94
C PHE A 165 -3.72 -6.40 -17.85
N SER A 166 -2.51 -5.86 -18.05
CA SER A 166 -2.27 -4.57 -18.74
C SER A 166 -2.97 -4.41 -20.09
N LYS A 167 -3.04 -5.49 -20.89
CA LYS A 167 -3.73 -5.51 -22.20
C LYS A 167 -5.24 -5.39 -22.11
N LYS A 168 -5.83 -5.80 -20.99
CA LYS A 168 -7.29 -5.81 -20.74
C LYS A 168 -7.75 -4.59 -19.95
N VAL A 169 -6.83 -3.93 -19.23
CA VAL A 169 -7.12 -2.73 -18.45
C VAL A 169 -7.33 -1.52 -19.38
N PRO A 170 -8.41 -0.74 -19.21
CA PRO A 170 -8.62 0.47 -20.00
C PRO A 170 -7.54 1.51 -19.71
N VAL A 171 -7.03 2.18 -20.75
CA VAL A 171 -5.97 3.22 -20.62
C VAL A 171 -6.34 4.33 -19.63
N LYS A 172 -7.65 4.61 -19.47
CA LYS A 172 -8.17 5.59 -18.51
C LYS A 172 -7.85 5.24 -17.05
N ALA A 173 -7.57 3.98 -16.74
CA ALA A 173 -7.21 3.50 -15.40
C ALA A 173 -5.74 3.77 -15.04
N TYR A 174 -4.85 3.91 -16.03
CA TYR A 174 -3.40 3.96 -15.80
C TYR A 174 -2.94 5.07 -14.85
N PRO A 175 -3.57 6.27 -14.81
CA PRO A 175 -3.23 7.27 -13.81
C PRO A 175 -3.37 6.79 -12.36
N ALA A 176 -4.35 5.91 -12.07
CA ALA A 176 -4.50 5.32 -10.73
C ALA A 176 -3.32 4.39 -10.37
N PHE A 177 -2.64 3.85 -11.37
CA PHE A 177 -1.59 2.84 -11.21
C PHE A 177 -0.17 3.41 -11.27
N PHE A 178 0.02 4.71 -11.47
CA PHE A 178 1.36 5.31 -11.50
C PHE A 178 2.12 5.23 -10.18
N CYS A 179 1.44 4.90 -9.06
CA CYS A 179 2.13 4.58 -7.81
C CYS A 179 3.12 3.41 -7.97
N THR A 180 2.87 2.48 -8.90
CA THR A 180 3.77 1.35 -9.24
C THR A 180 5.18 1.79 -9.59
N VAL A 181 5.38 2.99 -10.16
CA VAL A 181 6.72 3.51 -10.48
C VAL A 181 7.57 3.66 -9.22
N ALA A 182 6.97 4.14 -8.13
CA ALA A 182 7.65 4.27 -6.85
C ALA A 182 7.88 2.89 -6.19
N LEU A 183 6.97 1.94 -6.41
CA LEU A 183 7.11 0.57 -5.92
C LEU A 183 8.28 -0.15 -6.60
N ASP A 184 8.39 -0.05 -7.94
CA ASP A 184 9.50 -0.64 -8.69
C ASP A 184 10.84 0.00 -8.32
N ASP A 185 10.88 1.33 -8.18
CA ASP A 185 12.10 2.04 -7.77
C ASP A 185 12.58 1.53 -6.41
N TYR A 186 11.67 1.38 -5.44
CA TYR A 186 12.01 0.83 -4.13
C TYR A 186 12.49 -0.62 -4.20
N LEU A 187 11.75 -1.51 -4.89
CA LEU A 187 12.10 -2.92 -5.03
C LEU A 187 13.43 -3.12 -5.79
N TYR A 188 13.71 -2.27 -6.76
CA TYR A 188 14.99 -2.25 -7.46
C TYR A 188 16.13 -1.83 -6.53
N ASN A 189 15.92 -0.78 -5.73
CA ASN A 189 16.95 -0.26 -4.81
C ASN A 189 17.21 -1.19 -3.62
N ILE A 190 16.19 -1.84 -3.06
CA ILE A 190 16.38 -2.82 -1.97
C ILE A 190 17.14 -4.06 -2.45
N ARG A 191 16.90 -4.51 -3.69
CA ARG A 191 17.68 -5.58 -4.33
C ARG A 191 19.15 -5.19 -4.52
N LYS A 192 19.43 -3.94 -4.89
CA LYS A 192 20.82 -3.45 -5.07
C LYS A 192 21.66 -3.48 -3.80
N VAL A 193 21.02 -3.32 -2.64
CA VAL A 193 21.68 -3.34 -1.33
C VAL A 193 21.57 -4.72 -0.65
N ASP A 194 21.36 -5.77 -1.46
CA ASP A 194 21.23 -7.15 -1.02
C ASP A 194 20.22 -7.31 0.13
N PHE A 195 19.07 -6.67 -0.01
CA PHE A 195 17.95 -6.72 0.96
C PHE A 195 18.31 -6.22 2.36
N ASN A 196 19.38 -5.43 2.50
CA ASN A 196 19.66 -4.71 3.74
C ASN A 196 18.67 -3.56 3.95
N ILE A 197 17.61 -3.83 4.72
CA ILE A 197 16.52 -2.88 4.98
C ILE A 197 16.96 -1.62 5.73
N PHE A 198 18.08 -1.68 6.47
CA PHE A 198 18.64 -0.56 7.23
C PHE A 198 19.63 0.28 6.42
N HIS A 199 19.86 -0.05 5.14
CA HIS A 199 20.83 0.68 4.33
C HIS A 199 20.38 2.15 4.10
N PRO A 200 21.22 3.17 4.40
CA PRO A 200 20.83 4.57 4.35
C PRO A 200 20.33 5.07 2.99
N SER A 201 20.72 4.43 1.89
CA SER A 201 20.24 4.80 0.55
C SER A 201 18.74 4.60 0.38
N LEU A 202 18.12 3.66 1.11
CA LEU A 202 16.69 3.37 1.01
C LEU A 202 15.82 4.47 1.63
N GLN A 203 16.41 5.31 2.49
CA GLN A 203 15.74 6.46 3.10
C GLN A 203 15.86 7.75 2.27
N LYS A 204 16.65 7.72 1.19
CA LYS A 204 16.82 8.86 0.28
C LYS A 204 15.74 8.83 -0.79
N LYS A 205 15.18 10.00 -1.10
CA LYS A 205 14.24 10.14 -2.22
C LYS A 205 14.98 10.01 -3.54
N SER A 206 14.45 9.23 -4.47
CA SER A 206 14.96 9.15 -5.85
C SER A 206 14.68 10.46 -6.58
N THR A 207 15.74 11.16 -7.00
CA THR A 207 15.65 12.45 -7.71
C THR A 207 15.11 12.28 -9.13
N LEU A 208 15.24 11.09 -9.71
CA LEU A 208 14.77 10.76 -11.05
C LEU A 208 13.32 10.24 -11.08
N LEU A 209 12.68 10.07 -9.92
CA LEU A 209 11.32 9.56 -9.84
C LEU A 209 10.30 10.37 -10.67
N PRO A 210 10.32 11.72 -10.68
CA PRO A 210 9.43 12.51 -11.53
C PRO A 210 9.65 12.23 -13.03
N LEU A 211 10.90 12.03 -13.44
CA LEU A 211 11.24 11.71 -14.84
C LEU A 211 10.74 10.31 -15.21
N HIS A 212 10.91 9.31 -14.34
CA HIS A 212 10.39 7.97 -14.57
C HIS A 212 8.86 7.95 -14.64
N LEU A 213 8.18 8.70 -13.76
CA LEU A 213 6.73 8.89 -13.80
C LEU A 213 6.28 9.52 -15.12
N TYR A 214 6.98 10.58 -15.57
CA TYR A 214 6.68 11.23 -16.85
C TYR A 214 6.84 10.27 -18.04
N ILE A 215 7.94 9.51 -18.08
CA ILE A 215 8.19 8.52 -19.14
C ILE A 215 7.12 7.42 -19.14
N ARG A 216 6.73 6.90 -17.96
CA ARG A 216 5.66 5.89 -17.83
C ARG A 216 4.30 6.41 -18.27
N SER A 217 3.99 7.66 -17.91
CA SER A 217 2.78 8.34 -18.35
C SER A 217 2.73 8.48 -19.87
N TRP A 218 3.84 8.92 -20.48
CA TRP A 218 3.96 9.04 -21.93
C TRP A 218 3.84 7.69 -22.65
N LYS A 219 4.46 6.63 -22.11
CA LYS A 219 4.39 5.27 -22.67
C LYS A 219 3.07 4.57 -22.45
N LYS A 220 2.17 5.12 -21.61
CA LYS A 220 0.92 4.47 -21.17
C LYS A 220 1.23 3.08 -20.61
N THR A 221 2.06 3.02 -19.58
CA THR A 221 2.42 1.77 -18.90
C THR A 221 2.49 1.99 -17.39
N TYR A 222 2.09 0.99 -16.61
CA TYR A 222 2.22 0.96 -15.15
C TYR A 222 3.00 -0.29 -14.71
#